data_AF-A0A7Y4WF48-F1
#
_entry.id   AF-A0A7Y4WF48-F1
#
_cell.length_a   1.000
_cell.length_b   1.000
_cell.length_c   1.000
_cell.angle_alpha   90.00
_cell.angle_beta   90.00
_cell.angle_gamma   90.00
#
_symmetry.space_group_name_H-M   'P 1'
#
loop_
_entity.id
_entity.type
_entity.pdbx_description
1 polymer ?
#
loop_
_entity_poly.entity_id
_entity_poly.type
_entity_poly.pdbx_seq_one_letter_code
_entity_poly.pdbx_strand_id
1 'polypeptide(L)'
;MRITAALVLLTLAWSDSATAQEWAPFTTVQDGFTINFPGQPRVVQTTWRSQLDFVLPARVYSADRGSERYSITVVDYSGIEQLGIERAKSCPPGNANCRANAPPALGPGYSRHDERGALLFATEKLLNRNATMTELAWDWQDMVEGHVIHLTNTADQSRTYAYVAMHRHKLYIVEGTVPRGSPEPGLFQQSLGWIDKDGTGIRYENIVYSNAYHGMGVYAVPPHVVPDGSVPVAVVPSASGSAAPAR
;
A
#
# COMPACT_ATOMS: atom_id res chain seq x y z
N MET A 1 -17.32 74.92 15.74
CA MET A 1 -17.43 73.66 14.98
C MET A 1 -16.05 73.02 14.88
N ARG A 2 -15.86 71.81 15.41
CA ARG A 2 -14.81 70.83 15.06
C ARG A 2 -15.11 69.57 15.88
N ILE A 3 -15.88 68.65 15.29
CA ILE A 3 -16.19 67.34 15.85
C ILE A 3 -15.10 66.40 15.35
N THR A 4 -14.23 65.93 16.23
CA THR A 4 -13.25 64.87 15.96
C THR A 4 -13.95 63.52 16.03
N ALA A 5 -14.22 62.91 14.88
CA ALA A 5 -14.69 61.54 14.79
C ALA A 5 -13.50 60.58 14.88
N ALA A 6 -13.45 59.76 15.93
CA ALA A 6 -12.48 58.66 16.04
C ALA A 6 -13.01 57.45 15.26
N LEU A 7 -12.28 57.05 14.20
CA LEU A 7 -12.54 55.81 13.47
C LEU A 7 -11.89 54.66 14.24
N VAL A 8 -12.71 53.78 14.82
CA VAL A 8 -12.26 52.49 15.35
C VAL A 8 -12.27 51.50 14.19
N LEU A 9 -11.09 51.16 13.66
CA LEU A 9 -10.93 50.06 12.71
C LEU A 9 -11.01 48.73 13.47
N LEU A 10 -12.14 48.03 13.32
CA LEU A 10 -12.29 46.63 13.74
C LEU A 10 -11.53 45.75 12.75
N THR A 11 -10.35 45.26 13.12
CA THR A 11 -9.66 44.20 12.39
C THR A 11 -10.36 42.88 12.65
N LEU A 12 -11.21 42.43 11.71
CA LEU A 12 -11.77 41.08 11.71
C LEU A 12 -10.61 40.10 11.54
N ALA A 13 -10.27 39.39 12.61
CA ALA A 13 -9.33 38.27 12.55
C ALA A 13 -9.93 37.22 11.60
N TRP A 14 -9.29 37.01 10.45
CA TRP A 14 -9.57 35.87 9.61
C TRP A 14 -9.08 34.65 10.36
N SER A 15 -10.02 33.94 10.98
CA SER A 15 -9.77 32.59 11.47
C SER A 15 -9.53 31.72 10.25
N ASP A 16 -8.27 31.55 9.84
CA ASP A 16 -7.89 30.45 8.97
C ASP A 16 -8.41 29.19 9.63
N SER A 17 -9.38 28.55 8.98
CA SER A 17 -9.94 27.31 9.48
C SER A 17 -8.80 26.30 9.46
N ALA A 18 -8.26 25.99 10.63
CA ALA A 18 -7.39 24.85 10.80
C ALA A 18 -8.24 23.62 10.48
N THR A 19 -8.23 23.19 9.21
CA THR A 19 -8.80 21.91 8.82
C THR A 19 -8.00 20.85 9.55
N ALA A 20 -8.53 20.35 10.66
CA ALA A 20 -8.05 19.10 11.22
C ALA A 20 -8.15 18.08 10.08
N GLN A 21 -7.02 17.51 9.66
CA GLN A 21 -7.02 16.45 8.66
C GLN A 21 -7.79 15.27 9.25
N GLU A 22 -9.05 15.17 8.86
CA GLU A 22 -9.92 14.07 9.22
C GLU A 22 -9.47 12.82 8.47
N TRP A 23 -9.49 11.69 9.17
CA TRP A 23 -9.25 10.40 8.55
C TRP A 23 -10.49 10.01 7.76
N ALA A 24 -10.35 9.87 6.46
CA ALA A 24 -11.46 9.51 5.58
C ALA A 24 -11.06 8.36 4.64
N PRO A 25 -12.00 7.46 4.30
CA PRO A 25 -11.78 6.47 3.25
C PRO A 25 -11.47 7.15 1.92
N PHE A 26 -10.40 6.72 1.28
CA PHE A 26 -10.06 7.04 -0.10
C PHE A 26 -10.20 5.79 -0.95
N THR A 27 -11.06 5.85 -1.96
CA THR A 27 -11.36 4.73 -2.85
C THR A 27 -10.91 5.03 -4.27
N THR A 28 -10.23 4.08 -4.92
CA THR A 28 -9.83 4.20 -6.33
C THR A 28 -10.14 2.92 -7.09
N VAL A 29 -11.16 2.98 -7.96
CA VAL A 29 -11.52 1.86 -8.85
C VAL A 29 -10.38 1.53 -9.82
N GLN A 30 -9.63 2.54 -10.26
CA GLN A 30 -8.52 2.35 -11.19
C GLN A 30 -7.47 1.39 -10.63
N ASP A 31 -7.14 1.55 -9.35
CA ASP A 31 -6.12 0.76 -8.68
C ASP A 31 -6.69 -0.28 -7.72
N GLY A 32 -8.01 -0.42 -7.61
CA GLY A 32 -8.67 -1.57 -7.00
C GLY A 32 -8.62 -1.63 -5.47
N PHE A 33 -8.46 -0.50 -4.78
CA PHE A 33 -8.38 -0.47 -3.32
C PHE A 33 -9.18 0.67 -2.68
N THR A 34 -9.43 0.51 -1.39
CA THR A 34 -9.82 1.56 -0.45
C THR A 34 -8.86 1.58 0.72
N ILE A 35 -8.55 2.75 1.27
CA ILE A 35 -7.69 2.91 2.46
C ILE A 35 -7.99 4.25 3.14
N ASN A 36 -7.84 4.35 4.46
CA ASN A 36 -8.05 5.61 5.16
C ASN A 36 -6.80 6.50 5.05
N PHE A 37 -6.95 7.72 4.53
CA PHE A 37 -5.88 8.74 4.53
C PHE A 37 -6.24 9.91 5.44
N PRO A 38 -5.24 10.60 6.04
CA PRO A 38 -5.45 11.89 6.69
C PRO A 38 -5.64 12.98 5.62
N GLY A 39 -6.87 13.18 5.20
CA GLY A 39 -7.22 14.06 4.08
C GLY A 39 -7.01 13.43 2.69
N GLN A 40 -7.18 14.24 1.64
CA GLN A 40 -7.06 13.77 0.25
C GLN A 40 -5.59 13.50 -0.10
N PRO A 41 -5.24 12.29 -0.57
CA PRO A 41 -3.86 11.98 -0.91
C PRO A 41 -3.43 12.67 -2.21
N ARG A 42 -2.17 13.11 -2.24
CA ARG A 42 -1.47 13.45 -3.48
C ARG A 42 -1.26 12.17 -4.29
N VAL A 43 -1.58 12.26 -5.58
CA VAL A 43 -1.42 11.16 -6.54
C VAL A 43 -0.30 11.49 -7.53
N VAL A 44 0.68 10.59 -7.65
CA VAL A 44 1.83 10.73 -8.57
C VAL A 44 1.97 9.47 -9.42
N GLN A 45 1.97 9.64 -10.74
CA GLN A 45 2.33 8.58 -11.68
C GLN A 45 3.85 8.44 -11.75
N THR A 46 4.35 7.21 -11.78
CA THR A 46 5.77 6.88 -11.82
C THR A 46 5.98 5.52 -12.48
N THR A 47 7.20 5.01 -12.41
CA THR A 47 7.55 3.65 -12.85
C THR A 47 8.22 2.86 -11.74
N TRP A 48 8.03 1.54 -11.77
CA TRP A 48 8.73 0.61 -10.90
C TRP A 48 9.65 -0.28 -11.72
N ARG A 49 10.90 -0.41 -11.27
CA ARG A 49 11.82 -1.44 -11.77
C ARG A 49 11.63 -2.70 -10.93
N SER A 50 11.14 -3.76 -11.56
CA SER A 50 10.93 -5.08 -10.97
C SER A 50 12.24 -5.84 -10.70
N GLN A 51 12.16 -7.04 -10.14
CA GLN A 51 13.34 -7.83 -9.77
C GLN A 51 14.17 -8.20 -11.00
N LEU A 52 13.50 -8.52 -12.11
CA LEU A 52 14.14 -8.80 -13.38
C LEU A 52 14.10 -7.59 -14.32
N ASP A 53 14.21 -6.37 -13.80
CA ASP A 53 14.43 -5.16 -14.61
C ASP A 53 13.32 -4.79 -15.61
N PHE A 54 12.09 -5.30 -15.47
CA PHE A 54 10.97 -4.72 -16.21
C PHE A 54 10.64 -3.34 -15.64
N VAL A 55 10.38 -2.38 -16.54
CA VAL A 55 9.91 -1.04 -16.17
C VAL A 55 8.39 -1.05 -16.26
N LEU A 56 7.75 -1.07 -15.10
CA LEU A 56 6.31 -1.22 -14.95
C LEU A 56 5.65 0.12 -14.60
N PRO A 57 4.43 0.40 -15.08
CA PRO A 57 3.65 1.54 -14.61
C PRO A 57 3.40 1.45 -13.11
N ALA A 58 3.51 2.57 -12.41
CA ALA A 58 3.23 2.63 -11.00
C ALA A 58 2.58 3.96 -10.61
N ARG A 59 1.97 3.97 -9.43
CA ARG A 59 1.35 5.15 -8.84
C ARG A 59 1.59 5.20 -7.35
N VAL A 60 1.88 6.39 -6.85
CA VAL A 60 2.02 6.66 -5.43
C VAL A 60 0.88 7.57 -4.99
N TYR A 61 0.12 7.10 -4.01
CA TYR A 61 -0.84 7.88 -3.25
C TYR A 61 -0.19 8.23 -1.91
N SER A 62 -0.17 9.49 -1.52
CA SER A 62 0.55 9.93 -0.31
C SER A 62 -0.15 11.07 0.41
N ALA A 63 -0.09 11.07 1.74
CA ALA A 63 -0.54 12.18 2.56
C ALA A 63 0.39 12.35 3.76
N ASP A 64 0.59 13.61 4.17
CA ASP A 64 1.36 13.98 5.34
C ASP A 64 0.42 14.52 6.42
N ARG A 65 0.70 14.18 7.68
CA ARG A 65 0.01 14.72 8.85
C ARG A 65 1.03 15.16 9.89
N GLY A 66 1.36 16.44 9.88
CA GLY A 66 2.50 16.95 10.65
C GLY A 66 3.79 16.25 10.23
N SER A 67 4.42 15.50 11.14
CA SER A 67 5.63 14.72 10.87
C SER A 67 5.35 13.25 10.51
N GLU A 68 4.08 12.86 10.43
CA GLU A 68 3.63 11.53 10.00
C GLU A 68 3.50 11.51 8.48
N ARG A 69 3.90 10.38 7.86
CA ARG A 69 3.89 10.20 6.40
C ARG A 69 3.19 8.89 6.08
N TYR A 70 2.22 8.95 5.17
CA TYR A 70 1.42 7.80 4.78
C TYR A 70 1.44 7.66 3.26
N SER A 71 1.61 6.43 2.77
CA SER A 71 1.57 6.18 1.33
C SER A 71 1.12 4.77 0.98
N ILE A 72 0.57 4.63 -0.22
CA ILE A 72 0.46 3.35 -0.92
C ILE A 72 1.05 3.51 -2.31
N THR A 73 2.01 2.65 -2.63
CA THR A 73 2.54 2.50 -3.99
C THR A 73 1.85 1.31 -4.64
N VAL A 74 1.25 1.53 -5.81
CA VAL A 74 0.63 0.50 -6.63
C VAL A 74 1.46 0.32 -7.89
N VAL A 75 1.88 -0.91 -8.17
CA VAL A 75 2.63 -1.28 -9.38
C VAL A 75 1.79 -2.24 -10.21
N ASP A 76 1.58 -1.90 -11.47
CA ASP A 76 0.74 -2.67 -12.38
C ASP A 76 1.57 -3.69 -13.18
N TYR A 77 1.42 -4.97 -12.85
CA TYR A 77 2.04 -6.09 -13.57
C TYR A 77 1.16 -6.62 -14.71
N SER A 78 -0.06 -6.12 -14.94
CA SER A 78 -0.96 -6.68 -15.95
C SER A 78 -0.38 -6.68 -17.37
N GLY A 79 0.54 -5.75 -17.68
CA GLY A 79 1.25 -5.68 -18.95
C GLY A 79 2.55 -6.48 -19.04
N ILE A 80 3.00 -7.16 -17.97
CA ILE A 80 4.34 -7.75 -17.90
C ILE A 80 4.56 -8.87 -18.91
N GLU A 81 3.51 -9.63 -19.25
CA GLU A 81 3.62 -10.70 -20.25
C GLU A 81 3.99 -10.15 -21.63
N GLN A 82 3.39 -9.02 -22.04
CA GLN A 82 3.72 -8.36 -23.30
C GLN A 82 5.16 -7.82 -23.30
N LEU A 83 5.60 -7.23 -22.18
CA LEU A 83 7.00 -6.82 -22.02
C LEU A 83 7.96 -8.02 -22.11
N GLY A 84 7.55 -9.17 -21.56
CA GLY A 84 8.28 -10.42 -21.64
C GLY A 84 8.42 -10.96 -23.05
N ILE A 85 7.36 -10.85 -23.87
CA ILE A 85 7.37 -11.22 -25.30
C ILE A 85 8.38 -10.33 -26.06
N GLU A 86 8.39 -9.03 -25.78
CA GLU A 86 9.35 -8.12 -26.42
C GLU A 86 10.78 -8.42 -25.99
N ARG A 87 11.03 -8.59 -24.68
CA ARG A 87 12.34 -8.99 -24.14
C ARG A 87 12.84 -10.29 -24.73
N ALA A 88 11.94 -11.25 -24.99
CA ALA A 88 12.29 -12.54 -25.55
C ALA A 88 13.01 -12.47 -26.90
N LYS A 89 12.83 -11.38 -27.66
CA LYS A 89 13.47 -11.16 -28.96
C LYS A 89 14.98 -10.93 -28.86
N SER A 90 15.47 -10.48 -27.71
CA SER A 90 16.88 -10.13 -27.47
C SER A 90 17.53 -10.94 -26.35
N CYS A 91 16.94 -12.09 -25.97
CA CYS A 91 17.52 -12.96 -24.94
C CYS A 91 18.90 -13.49 -25.39
N PRO A 92 19.89 -13.55 -24.48
CA PRO A 92 21.22 -14.07 -24.80
C PRO A 92 21.17 -15.52 -25.31
N PRO A 93 22.02 -15.88 -26.29
CA PRO A 93 22.19 -17.28 -26.71
C PRO A 93 22.54 -18.19 -25.53
N GLY A 94 21.96 -19.39 -25.49
CA GLY A 94 22.18 -20.36 -24.42
C GLY A 94 21.20 -20.27 -23.24
N ASN A 95 20.40 -19.20 -23.14
CA ASN A 95 19.31 -19.16 -22.17
C ASN A 95 18.04 -19.82 -22.75
N ALA A 96 17.90 -21.14 -22.55
CA ALA A 96 16.75 -21.91 -23.05
C ALA A 96 15.38 -21.51 -22.46
N ASN A 97 15.39 -20.79 -21.33
CA ASN A 97 14.19 -20.37 -20.61
C ASN A 97 13.72 -18.95 -20.99
N CYS A 98 14.62 -18.11 -21.50
CA CYS A 98 14.33 -16.77 -21.98
C CYS A 98 13.89 -16.82 -23.45
N ARG A 99 12.59 -16.99 -23.70
CA ARG A 99 12.01 -17.09 -25.04
C ARG A 99 10.53 -16.74 -25.02
N ALA A 100 9.93 -16.50 -26.20
CA ALA A 100 8.52 -16.15 -26.31
C ALA A 100 7.61 -17.31 -25.86
N ASN A 101 7.94 -18.53 -26.28
CA ASN A 101 7.19 -19.75 -25.91
C ASN A 101 7.83 -20.45 -24.69
N ALA A 102 8.04 -19.71 -23.61
CA ALA A 102 8.57 -20.24 -22.36
C ALA A 102 7.51 -21.09 -21.60
N PRO A 103 7.91 -21.99 -20.69
CA PRO A 103 6.97 -22.73 -19.86
C PRO A 103 6.02 -21.78 -19.10
N PRO A 104 4.74 -22.16 -18.88
CA PRO A 104 3.77 -21.31 -18.20
C PRO A 104 4.19 -20.84 -16.80
N ALA A 105 5.02 -21.61 -16.11
CA ALA A 105 5.56 -21.22 -14.80
C ALA A 105 6.50 -20.01 -14.87
N LEU A 106 7.22 -19.82 -15.98
CA LEU A 106 8.16 -18.72 -16.19
C LEU A 106 7.55 -17.56 -16.97
N GLY A 107 6.71 -17.86 -17.95
CA GLY A 107 6.18 -16.87 -18.89
C GLY A 107 7.25 -16.34 -19.87
N PRO A 108 6.83 -15.70 -20.97
CA PRO A 108 7.73 -15.11 -21.96
C PRO A 108 8.78 -14.21 -21.30
N GLY A 109 10.07 -14.40 -21.61
CA GLY A 109 11.14 -13.54 -21.07
C GLY A 109 11.19 -13.45 -19.53
N TYR A 110 10.72 -14.48 -18.82
CA TYR A 110 10.57 -14.54 -17.36
C TYR A 110 9.48 -13.64 -16.74
N SER A 111 8.53 -13.17 -17.53
CA SER A 111 7.46 -12.27 -17.07
C SER A 111 6.66 -12.81 -15.86
N ARG A 112 6.18 -14.06 -15.93
CA ARG A 112 5.43 -14.67 -14.83
C ARG A 112 6.33 -15.02 -13.64
N HIS A 113 7.59 -15.34 -13.88
CA HIS A 113 8.56 -15.54 -12.80
C HIS A 113 8.77 -14.25 -11.99
N ASP A 114 8.94 -13.10 -12.66
CA ASP A 114 9.12 -11.82 -11.99
C ASP A 114 7.86 -11.39 -11.22
N GLU A 115 6.68 -11.58 -11.80
CA GLU A 115 5.43 -11.29 -11.09
C GLU A 115 5.26 -12.16 -9.83
N ARG A 116 5.67 -13.45 -9.86
CA ARG A 116 5.68 -14.31 -8.66
C ARG A 116 6.64 -13.80 -7.59
N GLY A 117 7.77 -13.22 -7.99
CA GLY A 117 8.78 -12.66 -7.09
C GLY A 117 8.44 -11.28 -6.54
N ALA A 118 7.43 -10.59 -7.08
CA ALA A 118 7.15 -9.18 -6.81
C ALA A 118 6.93 -8.86 -5.31
N LEU A 119 6.19 -9.71 -4.59
CA LEU A 119 5.97 -9.59 -3.15
C LEU A 119 7.30 -9.63 -2.38
N LEU A 120 8.10 -10.67 -2.61
CA LEU A 120 9.37 -10.86 -1.92
C LEU A 120 10.37 -9.75 -2.26
N PHE A 121 10.43 -9.32 -3.52
CA PHE A 121 11.32 -8.25 -3.96
C PHE A 121 10.96 -6.89 -3.35
N ALA A 122 9.66 -6.57 -3.23
CA ALA A 122 9.23 -5.37 -2.54
C ALA A 122 9.56 -5.42 -1.04
N THR A 123 9.36 -6.56 -0.39
CA THR A 123 9.80 -6.79 0.99
C THR A 123 11.30 -6.62 1.14
N GLU A 124 12.11 -7.23 0.28
CA GLU A 124 13.57 -7.10 0.28
C GLU A 124 14.01 -5.62 0.18
N LYS A 125 13.38 -4.82 -0.69
CA LYS A 125 13.67 -3.39 -0.80
C LYS A 125 13.39 -2.61 0.49
N LEU A 126 12.38 -3.01 1.26
CA LEU A 126 12.12 -2.41 2.58
C LEU A 126 13.21 -2.80 3.58
N LEU A 127 13.61 -4.08 3.58
CA LEU A 127 14.62 -4.61 4.50
C LEU A 127 16.04 -4.08 4.22
N ASN A 128 16.33 -3.71 2.97
CA ASN A 128 17.61 -3.11 2.58
C ASN A 128 17.72 -1.61 2.96
N ARG A 129 16.70 -1.02 3.59
CA ARG A 129 16.78 0.35 4.11
C ARG A 129 17.66 0.41 5.35
N ASN A 130 18.16 1.60 5.68
CA ASN A 130 18.88 1.85 6.92
C ASN A 130 17.91 1.90 8.12
N ALA A 131 17.40 0.74 8.51
CA ALA A 131 16.46 0.56 9.60
C ALA A 131 16.64 -0.82 10.24
N THR A 132 16.25 -0.95 11.51
CA THR A 132 16.17 -2.23 12.20
C THR A 132 14.79 -2.84 11.98
N MET A 133 14.73 -4.05 11.43
CA MET A 133 13.50 -4.82 11.34
C MET A 133 13.10 -5.33 12.72
N THR A 134 11.91 -4.96 13.17
CA THR A 134 11.32 -5.43 14.44
C THR A 134 10.25 -6.48 14.22
N GLU A 135 9.68 -6.55 13.01
CA GLU A 135 8.72 -7.57 12.63
C GLU A 135 8.79 -7.87 11.13
N LEU A 136 8.66 -9.15 10.80
CA LEU A 136 8.37 -9.65 9.46
C LEU A 136 7.49 -10.88 9.61
N ALA A 137 6.26 -10.79 9.13
CA ALA A 137 5.28 -11.86 9.22
C ALA A 137 4.48 -11.98 7.92
N TRP A 138 3.96 -13.19 7.69
CA TRP A 138 2.87 -13.38 6.75
C TRP A 138 1.56 -13.00 7.45
N ASP A 139 0.72 -12.26 6.76
CA ASP A 139 -0.62 -11.88 7.24
C ASP A 139 -1.55 -11.64 6.04
N TRP A 140 -2.78 -11.23 6.30
CA TRP A 140 -3.76 -10.93 5.27
C TRP A 140 -4.61 -9.71 5.62
N GLN A 141 -5.05 -9.00 4.59
CA GLN A 141 -6.11 -7.99 4.68
C GLN A 141 -7.26 -8.46 3.79
N ASP A 142 -8.46 -8.60 4.36
CA ASP A 142 -9.63 -9.12 3.65
C ASP A 142 -9.38 -10.43 2.87
N MET A 143 -8.61 -11.32 3.52
CA MET A 143 -8.22 -12.63 3.01
C MET A 143 -7.35 -12.56 1.73
N VAL A 144 -6.73 -11.42 1.42
CA VAL A 144 -5.62 -11.33 0.46
C VAL A 144 -4.31 -11.45 1.22
N GLU A 145 -3.44 -12.37 0.80
CA GLU A 145 -2.16 -12.57 1.47
C GLU A 145 -1.19 -11.40 1.27
N GLY A 146 -0.30 -11.23 2.24
CA GLY A 146 0.80 -10.29 2.15
C GLY A 146 1.82 -10.46 3.26
N HIS A 147 2.76 -9.54 3.30
CA HIS A 147 3.78 -9.44 4.33
C HIS A 147 3.53 -8.20 5.18
N VAL A 148 3.52 -8.36 6.50
CA VAL A 148 3.61 -7.27 7.47
C VAL A 148 5.08 -7.06 7.80
N ILE A 149 5.55 -5.81 7.72
CA ILE A 149 6.93 -5.42 8.00
C ILE A 149 6.91 -4.21 8.94
N HIS A 150 7.58 -4.33 10.08
CA HIS A 150 7.79 -3.20 10.99
C HIS A 150 9.28 -2.86 11.05
N LEU A 151 9.59 -1.58 10.83
CA LEU A 151 10.95 -1.04 10.79
C LEU A 151 11.09 0.11 11.78
N THR A 152 12.23 0.18 12.46
CA THR A 152 12.67 1.37 13.20
C THR A 152 13.83 2.01 12.45
N ASN A 153 13.63 3.21 11.90
CA ASN A 153 14.62 3.94 11.11
C ASN A 153 15.82 4.34 11.97
N THR A 154 17.03 4.02 11.52
CA THR A 154 18.25 4.21 12.34
C THR A 154 18.52 5.69 12.64
N ALA A 155 18.31 6.55 11.65
CA ALA A 155 18.73 7.96 11.69
C ALA A 155 17.92 8.82 12.67
N ASP A 156 16.60 8.67 12.70
CA ASP A 156 15.68 9.51 13.48
C ASP A 156 14.79 8.71 14.45
N GLN A 157 14.95 7.39 14.49
CA GLN A 157 14.16 6.47 15.32
C GLN A 157 12.65 6.54 15.03
N SER A 158 12.26 7.06 13.87
CA SER A 158 10.89 6.96 13.37
C SER A 158 10.54 5.50 13.08
N ARG A 159 9.25 5.15 13.17
CA ARG A 159 8.77 3.79 12.95
C ARG A 159 7.95 3.73 11.68
N THR A 160 8.31 2.83 10.78
CA THR A 160 7.59 2.56 9.54
C THR A 160 6.91 1.20 9.65
N TYR A 161 5.57 1.18 9.57
CA TYR A 161 4.80 -0.06 9.42
C TYR A 161 4.36 -0.16 7.98
N ALA A 162 4.62 -1.32 7.38
CA ALA A 162 4.35 -1.57 5.99
C ALA A 162 3.61 -2.89 5.78
N TYR A 163 2.74 -2.88 4.78
CA TYR A 163 2.07 -4.08 4.29
C TYR A 163 2.29 -4.21 2.79
N VAL A 164 2.82 -5.35 2.36
CA VAL A 164 3.10 -5.66 0.96
C VAL A 164 2.20 -6.78 0.52
N ALA A 165 1.35 -6.54 -0.48
CA ALA A 165 0.38 -7.51 -0.98
C ALA A 165 0.28 -7.48 -2.51
N MET A 166 -0.27 -8.54 -3.09
CA MET A 166 -0.67 -8.53 -4.49
C MET A 166 -2.14 -8.90 -4.67
N HIS A 167 -2.84 -8.13 -5.50
CA HIS A 167 -4.22 -8.41 -5.88
C HIS A 167 -4.43 -8.07 -7.36
N ARG A 168 -4.98 -9.02 -8.11
CA ARG A 168 -5.29 -8.91 -9.55
C ARG A 168 -4.14 -8.30 -10.38
N HIS A 169 -2.96 -8.90 -10.31
CA HIS A 169 -1.74 -8.47 -11.00
C HIS A 169 -1.23 -7.06 -10.60
N LYS A 170 -1.67 -6.52 -9.47
CA LYS A 170 -1.11 -5.29 -8.91
C LYS A 170 -0.40 -5.59 -7.62
N LEU A 171 0.80 -5.02 -7.47
CA LEU A 171 1.56 -5.03 -6.24
C LEU A 171 1.26 -3.75 -5.46
N TYR A 172 0.99 -3.88 -4.18
CA TYR A 172 0.66 -2.80 -3.27
C TYR A 172 1.72 -2.77 -2.17
N ILE A 173 2.32 -1.60 -1.96
CA ILE A 173 3.28 -1.35 -0.88
C ILE A 173 2.68 -0.22 -0.05
N VAL A 174 2.02 -0.57 1.05
CA VAL A 174 1.45 0.37 2.01
C VAL A 174 2.52 0.71 3.03
N GLU A 175 2.71 1.98 3.35
CA GLU A 175 3.68 2.46 4.34
C GLU A 175 3.09 3.59 5.18
N GLY A 176 3.06 3.41 6.49
CA GLY A 176 2.83 4.49 7.46
C GLY A 176 4.11 4.71 8.27
N THR A 177 4.60 5.94 8.32
CA THR A 177 5.80 6.32 9.10
C THR A 177 5.47 7.39 10.11
N VAL A 178 5.76 7.13 11.38
CA VAL A 178 5.50 8.05 12.50
C VAL A 178 6.79 8.40 13.24
N PRO A 179 6.89 9.59 13.85
CA PRO A 179 8.03 9.95 14.69
C PRO A 179 8.24 9.00 15.86
N ARG A 180 9.46 9.02 16.43
CA ARG A 180 9.75 8.34 17.68
C ARG A 180 8.77 8.77 18.78
N GLY A 181 8.17 7.80 19.47
CA GLY A 181 7.26 8.05 20.59
C GLY A 181 5.81 8.36 20.21
N SER A 182 5.50 8.61 18.93
CA SER A 182 4.12 8.70 18.44
C SER A 182 3.47 7.32 18.42
N PRO A 183 2.13 7.19 18.55
CA PRO A 183 1.43 5.92 18.34
C PRO A 183 1.79 5.26 17.00
N GLU A 184 1.85 3.94 16.99
CA GLU A 184 2.23 3.17 15.80
C GLU A 184 1.19 3.32 14.68
N PRO A 185 1.59 3.36 13.40
CA PRO A 185 0.68 3.59 12.29
C PRO A 185 -0.09 2.32 11.87
N GLY A 186 -0.36 1.41 12.80
CA GLY A 186 -1.02 0.11 12.53
C GLY A 186 -2.41 0.26 11.91
N LEU A 187 -3.16 1.29 12.28
CA LEU A 187 -4.49 1.55 11.71
C LEU A 187 -4.45 1.88 10.22
N PHE A 188 -3.36 2.50 9.73
CA PHE A 188 -3.24 2.81 8.32
C PHE A 188 -3.15 1.53 7.48
N GLN A 189 -2.25 0.61 7.84
CA GLN A 189 -2.12 -0.67 7.12
C GLN A 189 -3.37 -1.56 7.25
N GLN A 190 -4.01 -1.58 8.43
CA GLN A 190 -5.23 -2.38 8.67
C GLN A 190 -6.46 -1.82 7.96
N SER A 191 -6.43 -0.55 7.54
CA SER A 191 -7.54 0.06 6.81
C SER A 191 -7.55 -0.26 5.31
N LEU A 192 -6.54 -0.98 4.81
CA LEU A 192 -6.51 -1.40 3.41
C LEU A 192 -7.62 -2.42 3.15
N GLY A 193 -8.52 -2.06 2.25
CA GLY A 193 -9.54 -2.95 1.69
C GLY A 193 -9.40 -3.07 0.18
N TRP A 194 -9.94 -4.15 -0.37
CA TRP A 194 -9.95 -4.42 -1.81
C TRP A 194 -11.31 -4.06 -2.40
N ILE A 195 -11.33 -3.57 -3.62
CA ILE A 195 -12.58 -3.29 -4.33
C ILE A 195 -12.61 -3.90 -5.73
N ASP A 196 -13.81 -4.16 -6.22
CA ASP A 196 -14.03 -4.56 -7.59
C ASP A 196 -14.10 -3.37 -8.56
N LYS A 197 -14.38 -3.67 -9.83
CA LYS A 197 -14.48 -2.67 -10.90
C LYS A 197 -15.65 -1.70 -10.75
N ASP A 198 -16.62 -2.03 -9.90
CA ASP A 198 -17.81 -1.21 -9.64
C ASP A 198 -17.64 -0.38 -8.35
N GLY A 199 -16.47 -0.50 -7.69
CA GLY A 199 -16.16 0.17 -6.42
C GLY A 199 -16.67 -0.57 -5.19
N THR A 200 -17.15 -1.80 -5.36
CA THR A 200 -17.71 -2.61 -4.28
C THR A 200 -16.60 -3.31 -3.51
N GLY A 201 -16.68 -3.32 -2.18
CA GLY A 201 -15.73 -4.03 -1.32
C GLY A 201 -15.64 -5.52 -1.64
N ILE A 202 -14.44 -6.08 -1.56
CA ILE A 202 -14.16 -7.51 -1.71
C ILE A 202 -13.56 -8.01 -0.41
N ARG A 203 -14.21 -9.02 0.16
CA ARG A 203 -13.61 -9.87 1.20
C ARG A 203 -13.76 -11.33 0.82
N TYR A 204 -12.64 -12.02 0.58
CA TYR A 204 -12.68 -13.44 0.23
C TYR A 204 -13.11 -14.31 1.41
N GLU A 205 -13.69 -15.47 1.10
CA GLU A 205 -14.20 -16.42 2.08
C GLU A 205 -13.51 -17.78 1.96
N ASN A 206 -13.30 -18.44 3.10
CA ASN A 206 -12.81 -19.83 3.25
C ASN A 206 -11.39 -20.13 2.70
N ILE A 207 -10.92 -19.39 1.70
CA ILE A 207 -9.63 -19.58 1.03
C ILE A 207 -8.97 -18.21 0.90
N VAL A 208 -7.70 -18.14 1.31
CA VAL A 208 -6.87 -16.93 1.14
C VAL A 208 -6.58 -16.72 -0.34
N TYR A 209 -6.83 -15.51 -0.84
CA TYR A 209 -6.39 -15.09 -2.15
C TYR A 209 -4.87 -14.89 -2.16
N SER A 210 -4.20 -15.74 -2.95
CA SER A 210 -2.84 -15.53 -3.45
C SER A 210 -2.84 -15.07 -4.91
N ASN A 211 -2.10 -14.02 -5.25
CA ASN A 211 -1.97 -13.58 -6.66
C ASN A 211 -1.26 -14.63 -7.53
N ALA A 212 -0.27 -15.32 -6.98
CA ALA A 212 0.51 -16.34 -7.69
C ALA A 212 -0.31 -17.57 -8.11
N TYR A 213 -1.45 -17.80 -7.44
CA TYR A 213 -2.37 -18.88 -7.75
C TYR A 213 -3.65 -18.39 -8.43
N HIS A 214 -4.35 -17.41 -7.84
CA HIS A 214 -5.65 -16.97 -8.33
C HIS A 214 -5.54 -15.86 -9.37
N GLY A 215 -4.69 -14.86 -9.13
CA GLY A 215 -4.45 -13.77 -10.08
C GLY A 215 -3.91 -14.31 -11.40
N MET A 216 -2.92 -15.20 -11.34
CA MET A 216 -2.32 -15.83 -12.52
C MET A 216 -3.17 -16.93 -13.18
N GLY A 217 -4.38 -17.20 -12.68
CA GLY A 217 -5.31 -18.17 -13.26
C GLY A 217 -4.90 -19.65 -13.10
N VAL A 218 -4.08 -19.98 -12.10
CA VAL A 218 -3.74 -21.38 -11.76
C VAL A 218 -4.93 -22.06 -11.06
N TYR A 219 -5.60 -21.33 -10.17
CA TYR A 219 -6.86 -21.72 -9.53
C TYR A 219 -7.92 -20.64 -9.74
N ALA A 220 -9.19 -21.04 -9.66
CA ALA A 220 -10.31 -20.09 -9.71
C ALA A 220 -10.21 -19.09 -8.56
N VAL A 221 -10.61 -17.84 -8.82
CA VAL A 221 -10.68 -16.80 -7.78
C VAL A 221 -11.62 -17.28 -6.66
N PRO A 222 -11.21 -17.18 -5.37
CA PRO A 222 -12.06 -17.60 -4.27
C PRO A 222 -13.40 -16.85 -4.24
N PRO A 223 -14.46 -17.47 -3.70
CA PRO A 223 -15.70 -16.75 -3.43
C PRO A 223 -15.42 -15.58 -2.49
N HIS A 224 -16.17 -14.50 -2.66
CA HIS A 224 -16.08 -13.32 -1.80
C HIS A 224 -17.47 -12.78 -1.53
N VAL A 225 -17.61 -12.15 -0.37
CA VAL A 225 -18.77 -11.35 -0.03
C VAL A 225 -18.50 -9.89 -0.35
N VAL A 226 -19.59 -9.19 -0.66
CA VAL A 226 -19.64 -7.74 -0.55
C VAL A 226 -19.78 -7.43 0.93
N PRO A 227 -18.81 -6.76 1.58
CA PRO A 227 -19.01 -6.26 2.93
C PRO A 227 -20.28 -5.40 2.93
N ASP A 228 -21.25 -5.68 3.82
CA ASP A 228 -22.18 -4.62 4.18
C ASP A 228 -21.31 -3.44 4.64
N GLY A 229 -21.67 -2.20 4.31
CA GLY A 229 -20.80 -1.02 4.47
C GLY A 229 -20.25 -0.71 5.88
N SER A 230 -20.33 -1.62 6.85
CA SER A 230 -19.54 -1.63 8.07
C SER A 230 -18.07 -2.00 7.79
N VAL A 231 -17.25 -0.98 7.49
CA VAL A 231 -15.82 -1.07 7.84
C VAL A 231 -15.76 -1.39 9.34
N PRO A 232 -15.04 -2.44 9.79
CA PRO A 232 -14.81 -2.63 11.20
C PRO A 232 -14.15 -1.37 11.74
N VAL A 233 -14.90 -0.56 12.50
CA VAL A 233 -14.32 0.52 13.28
C VAL A 233 -13.34 -0.16 14.21
N ALA A 234 -12.05 0.07 13.99
CA ALA A 234 -11.03 -0.37 14.92
C ALA A 234 -11.43 0.14 16.31
N VAL A 235 -11.79 -0.79 17.20
CA VAL A 235 -12.06 -0.46 18.60
C VAL A 235 -10.76 0.09 19.16
N VAL A 236 -10.72 1.40 19.38
CA VAL A 236 -9.63 2.05 20.11
C VAL A 236 -9.58 1.38 21.49
N PRO A 237 -8.51 0.65 21.87
CA PRO A 237 -8.35 0.26 23.25
C PRO A 237 -8.19 1.58 24.02
N SER A 238 -9.16 1.90 24.87
CA SER A 238 -9.02 3.00 25.81
C SER A 238 -7.74 2.75 26.60
N ALA A 239 -6.82 3.73 26.57
CA ALA A 239 -5.62 3.70 27.38
C ALA A 239 -6.02 3.74 28.87
N SER A 240 -6.27 2.58 29.45
CA SER A 240 -6.44 2.40 30.89
C SER A 240 -6.02 0.98 31.26
N GLY A 241 -4.85 0.86 31.88
CA GLY A 241 -4.50 -0.30 32.71
C GLY A 241 -3.36 -1.18 32.22
N SER A 242 -2.15 -0.63 32.01
CA SER A 242 -0.95 -1.44 32.17
C SER A 242 -0.63 -1.51 33.67
N ALA A 243 -1.10 -2.57 34.32
CA ALA A 243 -0.48 -3.06 35.53
C ALA A 243 0.55 -4.12 35.10
N ALA A 244 1.83 -3.81 35.24
CA ALA A 244 2.91 -4.77 35.05
C ALA A 244 2.79 -5.90 36.08
N PRO A 245 2.94 -7.18 35.71
CA PRO A 245 3.16 -8.22 36.69
C PRO A 245 4.62 -8.14 37.17
N ALA A 246 4.80 -7.92 38.45
CA ALA A 246 6.05 -8.19 39.14
C ALA A 246 6.21 -9.72 39.29
N ARG A 247 7.20 -10.30 38.62
CA ARG A 247 8.23 -11.21 39.14
C ARG A 247 9.05 -11.81 38.00
#